data_AF-A0A5W4PTP0-F1
#
_entry.id   AF-A0A5W4PTP0-F1
#
_cell.length_a   1.000
_cell.length_b   1.000
_cell.length_c   1.000
_cell.angle_alpha   90.00
_cell.angle_beta   90.00
_cell.angle_gamma   90.00
#
_symmetry.space_group_name_H-M   'P 1'
#
loop_
_entity.id
_entity.type
_entity.pdbx_description
1 polymer ?
#
loop_
_entity_poly.entity_id
_entity_poly.type
_entity_poly.pdbx_seq_one_letter_code
_entity_poly.pdbx_strand_id
1 'polypeptide(L)'
;MGYRIDLSKTPKQILVERINYVFKLSYSENNYEFNPRGVWPLTQAERRAKGVESKVAARFVNGVHGTQEFYLTRADLNKLLKDVTVEVPKGAAEWSHELVPYIVDELGLQLDTYDIMVEPITPEMESYEARLIPHHLSFKGTIAITFVDPTPRKLAQLVTKRALDGFRPGEFLNG
;
A
#
# COMPACT_ATOMS: atom_id res chain seq x y z
N MET A 1 -12.80 -1.56 -21.70
CA MET A 1 -12.15 -0.56 -20.83
C MET A 1 -11.34 -1.31 -19.79
N GLY A 2 -10.10 -0.93 -19.50
CA GLY A 2 -9.32 -1.53 -18.42
C GLY A 2 -9.73 -0.93 -17.08
N TYR A 3 -9.78 -1.73 -16.02
CA TYR A 3 -9.93 -1.19 -14.66
C TYR A 3 -8.65 -0.45 -14.28
N ARG A 4 -8.77 0.84 -13.95
CA ARG A 4 -7.66 1.62 -13.39
C ARG A 4 -7.69 1.45 -11.88
N ILE A 5 -6.57 1.03 -11.30
CA ILE A 5 -6.43 0.90 -9.85
C ILE A 5 -6.20 2.30 -9.28
N ASP A 6 -7.01 2.67 -8.29
CA ASP A 6 -6.82 3.87 -7.49
C ASP A 6 -6.02 3.51 -6.24
N LEU A 7 -4.77 3.97 -6.15
CA LEU A 7 -3.85 3.64 -5.05
C LEU A 7 -4.15 4.43 -3.77
N SER A 8 -4.97 5.48 -3.84
CA SER A 8 -5.36 6.26 -2.66
C SER A 8 -6.43 5.57 -1.80
N LYS A 9 -6.85 4.36 -2.18
CA LYS A 9 -7.85 3.56 -1.45
C LYS A 9 -7.18 2.43 -0.72
N THR A 10 -7.81 1.97 0.36
CA THR A 10 -7.29 0.83 1.12
C THR A 10 -7.22 -0.42 0.25
N PRO A 11 -6.34 -1.39 0.56
CA PRO A 11 -6.24 -2.62 -0.21
C PRO A 11 -7.55 -3.38 -0.29
N LYS A 12 -8.37 -3.32 0.77
CA LYS A 12 -9.70 -3.94 0.83
C LYS A 12 -10.66 -3.26 -0.15
N GLN A 13 -10.71 -1.93 -0.20
CA GLN A 13 -11.56 -1.19 -1.15
C GLN A 13 -11.19 -1.48 -2.59
N ILE A 14 -9.90 -1.48 -2.91
CA ILE A 14 -9.40 -1.79 -4.26
C ILE A 14 -9.87 -3.18 -4.71
N LEU A 15 -9.83 -4.17 -3.81
CA LEU A 15 -10.27 -5.53 -4.11
C LEU A 15 -11.79 -5.57 -4.38
N VAL A 16 -12.58 -4.90 -3.54
CA VAL A 16 -14.05 -4.86 -3.68
C VAL A 16 -14.47 -4.18 -4.97
N GLU A 17 -13.87 -3.03 -5.30
CA GLU A 17 -14.14 -2.32 -6.56
C GLU A 17 -13.79 -3.18 -7.77
N ARG A 18 -12.69 -3.92 -7.69
CA ARG A 18 -12.31 -4.85 -8.75
C ARG A 18 -13.27 -6.04 -8.87
N ILE A 19 -13.72 -6.62 -7.75
CA ILE A 19 -14.74 -7.67 -7.74
C ILE A 19 -16.02 -7.13 -8.37
N ASN A 20 -16.49 -5.96 -7.96
CA ASN A 20 -17.65 -5.30 -8.54
C ASN A 20 -17.50 -5.08 -10.05
N TYR A 21 -16.33 -4.62 -10.49
CA TYR A 21 -16.05 -4.38 -11.90
C TYR A 21 -16.09 -5.66 -12.75
N VAL A 22 -15.45 -6.73 -12.27
CA VAL A 22 -15.32 -8.02 -12.97
C VAL A 22 -16.64 -8.76 -12.97
N PHE A 23 -17.32 -8.83 -11.84
CA PHE A 23 -18.54 -9.62 -11.65
C PHE A 23 -19.84 -8.81 -11.87
N LYS A 24 -19.73 -7.53 -12.24
CA LYS A 24 -20.87 -6.61 -12.46
C LYS A 24 -21.78 -6.49 -11.24
N LEU A 25 -21.16 -6.35 -10.07
CA LEU A 25 -21.83 -6.18 -8.79
C LEU A 25 -21.74 -4.72 -8.30
N SER A 26 -22.55 -4.38 -7.30
CA SER A 26 -22.63 -3.03 -6.73
C SER A 26 -22.60 -3.05 -5.20
N TYR A 27 -21.65 -3.79 -4.63
CA TYR A 27 -21.50 -3.93 -3.18
C TYR A 27 -20.51 -2.93 -2.60
N SER A 28 -20.74 -2.50 -1.37
CA SER A 28 -19.78 -1.68 -0.63
C SER A 28 -18.73 -2.54 0.09
N GLU A 29 -17.66 -1.91 0.58
CA GLU A 29 -16.63 -2.58 1.38
C GLU A 29 -17.19 -3.30 2.61
N ASN A 30 -18.24 -2.74 3.21
CA ASN A 30 -18.90 -3.29 4.40
C ASN A 30 -19.74 -4.53 4.11
N ASN A 31 -20.01 -4.82 2.83
CA ASN A 31 -20.72 -6.03 2.44
C ASN A 31 -19.80 -7.25 2.34
N TYR A 32 -18.48 -7.08 2.43
CA TYR A 32 -17.52 -8.17 2.34
C TYR A 32 -16.74 -8.34 3.65
N GLU A 33 -16.83 -9.54 4.19
CA GLU A 33 -15.94 -10.04 5.23
C GLU A 33 -14.97 -11.05 4.59
N PHE A 34 -13.76 -10.59 4.26
CA PHE A 34 -12.73 -11.44 3.69
C PHE A 34 -12.16 -12.40 4.73
N ASN A 35 -11.75 -13.58 4.30
CA ASN A 35 -11.09 -14.53 5.18
C ASN A 35 -9.82 -13.90 5.79
N PRO A 36 -9.62 -13.99 7.12
CA PRO A 36 -8.45 -13.41 7.79
C PRO A 36 -7.10 -13.93 7.27
N ARG A 37 -7.07 -15.11 6.64
CA ARG A 37 -5.84 -15.68 6.05
C ARG A 37 -5.43 -15.01 4.73
N GLY A 38 -6.25 -14.11 4.20
CA GLY A 38 -5.98 -13.39 2.95
C GLY A 38 -6.14 -14.25 1.69
N VAL A 39 -5.41 -13.87 0.65
CA VAL A 39 -5.41 -14.48 -0.69
C VAL A 39 -4.49 -15.69 -0.77
N TRP A 40 -5.01 -16.85 -1.16
CA TRP A 40 -4.22 -18.06 -1.36
C TRP A 40 -3.73 -18.23 -2.80
N PRO A 41 -2.48 -18.69 -3.00
CA PRO A 41 -1.99 -19.06 -4.31
C PRO A 41 -2.68 -20.33 -4.83
N LEU A 42 -2.97 -20.37 -6.12
CA LEU A 42 -3.54 -21.55 -6.78
C LEU A 42 -2.45 -22.54 -7.19
N THR A 43 -2.80 -23.83 -7.18
CA THR A 43 -1.94 -24.90 -7.72
C THR A 43 -1.73 -24.72 -9.22
N GLN A 44 -0.69 -25.36 -9.79
CA GLN A 44 -0.40 -25.22 -11.22
C GLN A 44 -1.58 -25.67 -12.11
N ALA A 45 -2.29 -26.73 -11.71
CA ALA A 45 -3.47 -27.22 -12.43
C ALA A 45 -4.62 -26.20 -12.39
N GLU A 46 -4.92 -25.65 -11.21
CA GLU A 46 -5.96 -24.63 -11.04
C GLU A 46 -5.64 -23.35 -11.82
N ARG A 47 -4.38 -22.91 -11.80
CA ARG A 47 -3.92 -21.74 -12.57
C ARG A 47 -4.15 -21.91 -14.07
N ARG A 48 -3.84 -23.10 -14.62
CA ARG A 48 -4.10 -23.41 -16.03
C ARG A 48 -5.59 -23.43 -16.35
N ALA A 49 -6.42 -23.96 -15.45
CA ALA A 49 -7.86 -24.06 -15.65
C ALA A 49 -8.58 -22.70 -15.54
N LYS A 50 -8.17 -21.84 -14.60
CA LYS A 50 -8.84 -20.57 -14.31
C LYS A 50 -8.20 -19.35 -14.98
N GLY A 51 -6.96 -19.47 -15.44
CA GLY A 51 -6.21 -18.35 -16.04
C GLY A 51 -5.80 -17.25 -15.07
N VAL A 52 -5.90 -17.49 -13.76
CA VAL A 52 -5.54 -16.55 -12.70
C VAL A 52 -4.62 -17.22 -11.68
N GLU A 53 -3.95 -16.43 -10.84
CA GLU A 53 -2.91 -16.93 -9.94
C GLU A 53 -3.36 -17.21 -8.51
N SER A 54 -4.48 -16.65 -8.06
CA SER A 54 -4.84 -16.70 -6.65
C SER A 54 -6.36 -16.75 -6.44
N LYS A 55 -6.76 -17.11 -5.23
CA LYS A 55 -8.15 -17.06 -4.78
C LYS A 55 -8.29 -16.44 -3.40
N VAL A 56 -9.43 -15.85 -3.12
CA VAL A 56 -9.80 -15.32 -1.80
C VAL A 56 -11.24 -15.70 -1.49
N ALA A 57 -11.51 -16.10 -0.26
CA ALA A 57 -12.87 -16.35 0.19
C ALA A 57 -13.38 -15.11 0.92
N ALA A 58 -14.61 -14.71 0.64
CA ALA A 58 -15.31 -13.72 1.43
C ALA A 58 -16.73 -14.18 1.73
N ARG A 59 -17.22 -13.77 2.89
CA ARG A 59 -18.62 -13.89 3.28
C ARG A 59 -19.31 -12.57 2.98
N PHE A 60 -20.49 -12.63 2.36
CA PHE A 60 -21.30 -11.44 2.21
C PHE A 60 -22.07 -11.16 3.50
N VAL A 61 -22.05 -9.89 3.90
CA VAL A 61 -22.76 -9.37 5.07
C VAL A 61 -23.83 -8.41 4.56
N ASN A 62 -25.09 -8.61 4.98
CA ASN A 62 -26.25 -7.78 4.65
C ASN A 62 -26.78 -7.85 3.19
N GLY A 63 -26.96 -9.06 2.66
CA GLY A 63 -27.61 -9.34 1.37
C GLY A 63 -27.51 -10.83 1.03
N VAL A 64 -28.39 -11.37 0.20
CA VAL A 64 -28.42 -12.82 -0.10
C VAL A 64 -27.12 -13.27 -0.78
N HIS A 65 -26.23 -13.94 -0.05
CA HIS A 65 -25.68 -15.30 -0.26
C HIS A 65 -24.44 -15.53 0.62
N GLY A 66 -24.13 -16.80 0.92
CA GLY A 66 -23.11 -17.24 1.88
C GLY A 66 -21.65 -16.99 1.49
N THR A 67 -20.74 -17.85 1.93
CA THR A 67 -19.32 -17.74 1.60
C THR A 67 -19.08 -18.00 0.12
N GLN A 68 -18.38 -17.08 -0.55
CA GLN A 68 -17.99 -17.20 -1.96
C GLN A 68 -16.47 -17.13 -2.11
N GLU A 69 -15.93 -17.93 -3.03
CA GLU A 69 -14.55 -17.82 -3.47
C GLU A 69 -14.43 -16.96 -4.74
N PHE A 70 -13.54 -15.98 -4.70
CA PHE A 70 -13.17 -15.15 -5.84
C PHE A 70 -11.81 -15.56 -6.35
N TYR A 71 -11.70 -15.77 -7.65
CA TYR A 71 -10.48 -16.17 -8.34
C TYR A 71 -9.93 -14.93 -9.05
N LEU A 72 -8.73 -14.47 -8.68
CA LEU A 72 -8.16 -13.21 -9.16
C LEU A 72 -6.64 -13.25 -9.30
N THR A 73 -6.13 -12.26 -10.04
CA THR A 73 -4.68 -12.03 -10.23
C THR A 73 -4.28 -10.78 -9.49
N ARG A 74 -3.39 -10.85 -8.49
CA ARG A 74 -3.02 -9.68 -7.69
C ARG A 74 -2.21 -8.69 -8.52
N ALA A 75 -2.30 -7.42 -8.16
CA ALA A 75 -1.51 -6.37 -8.77
C ALA A 75 -0.04 -6.51 -8.32
N ASP A 76 0.88 -6.53 -9.28
CA ASP A 76 2.30 -6.76 -9.05
C ASP A 76 3.02 -5.42 -8.89
N LEU A 77 3.39 -5.08 -7.65
CA LEU A 77 4.04 -3.81 -7.33
C LEU A 77 5.40 -3.67 -8.04
N ASN A 78 6.13 -4.76 -8.26
CA ASN A 78 7.42 -4.72 -8.97
C ASN A 78 7.25 -4.22 -10.42
N LYS A 79 6.07 -4.44 -11.01
CA LYS A 79 5.75 -3.98 -12.36
C LYS A 79 5.13 -2.59 -12.35
N LEU A 80 4.30 -2.29 -11.34
CA LEU A 80 3.60 -1.01 -11.22
C LEU A 80 4.53 0.13 -10.80
N LEU A 81 5.46 -0.17 -9.91
CA LEU A 81 6.42 0.78 -9.31
C LEU A 81 7.82 0.57 -9.90
N LYS A 82 7.90 0.10 -11.14
CA LYS A 82 9.20 -0.11 -11.79
C LYS A 82 9.92 1.24 -11.87
N ASP A 83 11.19 1.25 -11.44
CA ASP A 83 12.06 2.43 -11.43
C ASP A 83 11.58 3.55 -10.46
N VAL A 84 10.67 3.21 -9.53
CA VAL A 84 10.22 4.10 -8.44
C VAL A 84 10.82 3.62 -7.12
N THR A 85 11.44 4.54 -6.39
CA THR A 85 12.07 4.31 -5.09
C THR A 85 11.46 5.25 -4.06
N VAL A 86 11.26 4.77 -2.83
CA VAL A 86 10.81 5.60 -1.71
C VAL A 86 12.02 6.06 -0.92
N GLU A 87 12.15 7.37 -0.74
CA GLU A 87 13.23 8.01 0.00
C GLU A 87 12.90 8.12 1.49
N VAL A 88 13.72 7.48 2.32
CA VAL A 88 13.55 7.49 3.78
C VAL A 88 14.82 8.05 4.42
N PRO A 89 14.72 8.93 5.43
CA PRO A 89 15.91 9.39 6.15
C PRO A 89 16.64 8.23 6.83
N LYS A 90 17.98 8.23 6.76
CA LYS A 90 18.80 7.27 7.53
C LYS A 90 18.47 7.36 9.03
N GLY A 91 18.28 6.20 9.66
CA GLY A 91 17.95 6.08 11.09
C GLY A 91 16.51 6.47 11.48
N ALA A 92 15.62 6.74 10.51
CA ALA A 92 14.24 7.13 10.80
C ALA A 92 13.31 5.95 11.14
N ALA A 93 13.74 4.71 10.88
CA ALA A 93 12.98 3.51 11.16
C ALA A 93 13.92 2.40 11.67
N GLU A 94 13.49 1.72 12.73
CA GLU A 94 14.14 0.51 13.25
C GLU A 94 13.46 -0.76 12.72
N TRP A 95 12.19 -0.64 12.32
CA TRP A 95 11.39 -1.76 11.82
C TRP A 95 10.71 -1.41 10.50
N SER A 96 10.56 -2.39 9.62
CA SER A 96 9.95 -2.21 8.29
C SER A 96 8.56 -1.58 8.35
N HIS A 97 7.71 -1.95 9.31
CA HIS A 97 6.35 -1.38 9.46
C HIS A 97 6.32 0.14 9.68
N GLU A 98 7.41 0.73 10.17
CA GLU A 98 7.56 2.18 10.36
C GLU A 98 7.82 2.93 9.05
N LEU A 99 8.07 2.21 7.96
CA LEU A 99 8.25 2.77 6.61
C LEU A 99 6.90 3.11 5.94
N VAL A 100 5.78 2.58 6.45
CA VAL A 100 4.44 2.78 5.85
C VAL A 100 4.09 4.26 5.65
N PRO A 101 4.29 5.19 6.61
CA PRO A 101 3.99 6.60 6.39
C PRO A 101 4.81 7.23 5.27
N TYR A 102 6.05 6.78 5.03
CA TYR A 102 6.88 7.25 3.93
C TYR A 102 6.37 6.75 2.59
N ILE A 103 5.98 5.47 2.53
CA ILE A 103 5.37 4.85 1.35
C ILE A 103 4.06 5.56 0.99
N VAL A 104 3.21 5.85 1.98
CA VAL A 104 1.93 6.56 1.77
C VAL A 104 2.16 7.97 1.24
N ASP A 105 3.12 8.70 1.81
CA ASP A 105 3.40 10.09 1.44
C ASP A 105 3.99 10.21 0.02
N GLU A 106 4.88 9.28 -0.36
CA GLU A 106 5.57 9.36 -1.65
C GLU A 106 4.81 8.68 -2.80
N LEU A 107 4.18 7.54 -2.53
CA LEU A 107 3.48 6.75 -3.55
C LEU A 107 1.96 6.96 -3.54
N GLY A 108 1.41 7.58 -2.50
CA GLY A 108 -0.04 7.66 -2.27
C GLY A 108 -0.69 6.31 -1.94
N LEU A 109 0.11 5.25 -1.80
CA LEU A 109 -0.35 3.88 -1.60
C LEU A 109 -0.82 3.71 -0.16
N GLN A 110 -2.14 3.63 0.05
CA GLN A 110 -2.71 3.40 1.38
C GLN A 110 -2.41 1.97 1.82
N LEU A 111 -1.37 1.78 2.63
CA LEU A 111 -1.05 0.53 3.31
C LEU A 111 -1.24 0.71 4.81
N ASP A 112 -1.66 -0.36 5.49
CA ASP A 112 -1.62 -0.45 6.94
C ASP A 112 -0.24 -0.95 7.41
N THR A 113 0.07 -0.74 8.70
CA THR A 113 1.35 -1.16 9.31
C THR A 113 1.65 -2.65 9.17
N TYR A 114 0.60 -3.48 9.10
CA TYR A 114 0.70 -4.93 8.96
C TYR A 114 0.52 -5.43 7.53
N ASP A 115 0.43 -4.55 6.54
CA ASP A 115 0.44 -4.96 5.13
C ASP A 115 1.84 -5.26 4.61
N ILE A 116 2.87 -4.80 5.34
CA ILE A 116 4.27 -5.13 5.09
C ILE A 116 4.82 -6.11 6.12
N MET A 117 5.72 -6.96 5.66
CA MET A 117 6.36 -7.97 6.48
C MET A 117 7.28 -7.29 7.50
N VAL A 118 7.08 -7.58 8.79
CA VAL A 118 7.84 -6.97 9.88
C VAL A 118 9.24 -7.57 9.95
N GLU A 119 10.24 -6.76 9.61
CA GLU A 119 11.65 -7.11 9.63
C GLU A 119 12.45 -5.96 10.28
N PRO A 120 13.55 -6.27 11.00
CA PRO A 120 14.42 -5.25 11.56
C PRO A 120 15.21 -4.55 10.45
N ILE A 121 15.37 -3.23 10.57
CA ILE A 121 16.18 -2.38 9.70
C ILE A 121 17.42 -1.96 10.49
N THR A 122 18.61 -2.11 9.90
CA THR A 122 19.83 -1.60 10.53
C THR A 122 20.13 -0.18 10.03
N PRO A 123 20.67 0.71 10.88
CA PRO A 123 20.98 2.10 10.51
C PRO A 123 22.00 2.26 9.37
N GLU A 124 22.78 1.21 9.10
CA GLU A 124 23.81 1.17 8.05
C GLU A 124 23.24 0.82 6.67
N MET A 125 21.97 0.38 6.58
CA MET A 125 21.35 0.04 5.30
C MET A 125 21.25 1.29 4.41
N GLU A 126 21.64 1.13 3.13
CA GLU A 126 21.47 2.15 2.10
C GLU A 126 20.20 1.90 1.26
N SER A 127 19.78 0.66 1.17
CA SER A 127 18.58 0.24 0.45
C SER A 127 17.88 -0.89 1.19
N TYR A 128 16.56 -0.93 1.10
CA TYR A 128 15.73 -2.00 1.63
C TYR A 128 14.58 -2.31 0.67
N GLU A 129 14.21 -3.58 0.57
CA GLU A 129 13.05 -4.00 -0.21
C GLU A 129 11.92 -4.36 0.75
N ALA A 130 10.97 -3.45 0.94
CA ALA A 130 9.81 -3.72 1.78
C ALA A 130 8.92 -4.76 1.10
N ARG A 131 8.83 -5.94 1.70
CA ARG A 131 8.01 -7.04 1.21
C ARG A 131 6.60 -6.91 1.76
N LEU A 132 5.60 -7.05 0.90
CA LEU A 132 4.23 -7.19 1.36
C LEU A 132 4.05 -8.52 2.12
N ILE A 133 3.12 -8.56 3.07
CA ILE A 133 2.81 -9.80 3.78
C ILE A 133 2.39 -10.91 2.80
N PRO A 134 2.70 -12.18 3.12
CA PRO A 134 2.13 -13.30 2.40
C PRO A 134 0.60 -13.18 2.37
N HIS A 135 0.01 -13.51 1.23
CA HIS A 135 -1.45 -13.50 1.04
C HIS A 135 -2.13 -12.13 1.14
N HIS A 136 -1.38 -11.04 0.99
CA HIS A 136 -1.96 -9.70 0.90
C HIS A 136 -3.10 -9.61 -0.15
N LEU A 137 -4.18 -8.89 0.19
CA LEU A 137 -5.48 -8.93 -0.51
C LEU A 137 -5.42 -8.46 -1.97
N SER A 138 -4.78 -7.31 -2.22
CA SER A 138 -4.82 -6.67 -3.56
C SER A 138 -3.49 -6.74 -4.29
N PHE A 139 -2.40 -6.62 -3.55
CA PHE A 139 -1.05 -6.47 -4.07
C PHE A 139 -0.16 -7.69 -3.80
N LYS A 140 0.92 -7.79 -4.57
CA LYS A 140 2.07 -8.68 -4.36
C LYS A 140 3.35 -7.97 -4.79
N GLY A 141 4.50 -8.51 -4.38
CA GLY A 141 5.81 -7.98 -4.74
C GLY A 141 6.45 -7.19 -3.60
N THR A 142 7.34 -6.29 -3.96
CA THR A 142 8.16 -5.49 -3.06
C THR A 142 8.09 -4.01 -3.45
N ILE A 143 8.46 -3.16 -2.50
CA ILE A 143 8.60 -1.72 -2.69
C ILE A 143 10.07 -1.39 -2.42
N ALA A 144 10.73 -0.72 -3.37
CA ALA A 144 12.12 -0.34 -3.24
C ALA A 144 12.25 0.91 -2.36
N ILE A 145 13.12 0.85 -1.37
CA ILE A 145 13.36 1.92 -0.40
C ILE A 145 14.84 2.26 -0.40
N THR A 146 15.15 3.55 -0.43
CA THR A 146 16.52 4.08 -0.38
C THR A 146 16.66 4.99 0.82
N PHE A 147 17.65 4.70 1.66
CA PHE A 147 17.94 5.50 2.83
C PHE A 147 18.92 6.62 2.50
N VAL A 148 18.47 7.87 2.63
CA VAL A 148 19.23 9.06 2.22
C VAL A 148 19.58 9.97 3.40
N ASP A 149 20.74 10.60 3.28
CA ASP A 149 21.29 11.61 4.21
C ASP A 149 21.88 12.75 3.34
N PRO A 150 21.40 14.01 3.41
CA PRO A 150 20.52 14.60 4.43
C PRO A 150 19.06 14.15 4.32
N THR A 151 18.38 14.13 5.47
CA THR A 151 16.92 13.91 5.60
C THR A 151 16.17 14.63 4.46
N PRO A 152 15.35 13.94 3.65
CA PRO A 152 14.49 14.57 2.66
C PRO A 152 13.66 15.62 3.39
N ARG A 153 13.89 16.90 3.10
CA ARG A 153 13.12 17.98 3.72
C ARG A 153 11.73 17.94 3.11
N LYS A 154 10.83 17.14 3.69
CA LYS A 154 9.43 17.08 3.29
C LYS A 154 8.83 18.48 3.38
N LEU A 155 7.99 18.84 2.41
CA LEU A 155 7.39 20.18 2.31
C LEU A 155 6.68 20.59 3.61
N ALA A 156 6.03 19.65 4.29
CA ALA A 156 5.41 19.86 5.61
C ALA A 156 6.40 20.31 6.71
N GLN A 157 7.66 19.85 6.66
CA GLN A 157 8.71 20.27 7.59
C GLN A 157 9.35 21.62 7.20
N LEU A 158 9.31 21.99 5.92
CA LEU A 158 9.71 23.33 5.46
C LEU A 158 8.67 24.38 5.84
N VAL A 159 7.38 24.09 5.64
CA VAL A 159 6.27 24.99 5.98
C VAL A 159 6.16 25.25 7.49
N THR A 160 6.63 24.33 8.33
CA THR A 160 6.64 24.50 9.80
C THR A 160 7.91 25.17 10.35
N LYS A 161 8.94 25.39 9.51
CA LYS A 161 10.09 26.18 9.93
C LYS A 161 9.70 27.66 9.94
N ARG A 162 9.52 28.21 11.15
CA ARG A 162 9.39 29.65 11.44
C ARG A 162 10.40 30.56 10.70
N ALA A 163 11.53 30.02 10.25
CA ALA A 163 12.53 30.73 9.45
C ALA A 163 12.08 31.04 8.00
N LEU A 164 11.11 30.29 7.46
CA LEU A 164 10.54 30.50 6.11
C LEU A 164 9.32 31.42 6.10
N ASP A 165 8.65 31.59 7.24
CA ASP A 165 7.46 32.44 7.35
C ASP A 165 7.77 33.94 7.24
N GLY A 166 9.04 34.37 7.34
CA GLY A 166 9.45 35.79 7.26
C GLY A 166 8.85 36.70 8.35
N PHE A 167 7.88 36.23 9.12
CA PHE A 167 7.24 36.91 10.23
C PHE A 167 8.12 36.79 11.47
N ARG A 168 8.86 37.84 11.77
CA ARG A 168 9.44 38.05 13.10
C ARG A 168 8.38 38.76 13.96
N PRO A 169 7.75 38.08 14.93
CA PRO A 169 6.80 38.75 15.82
C PRO A 169 7.55 39.82 16.61
N GLY A 170 7.23 41.10 16.36
CA GLY A 170 7.81 42.24 17.08
C GLY A 170 8.79 43.12 16.29
N GLU A 171 9.18 42.76 15.08
CA GLU A 171 9.96 43.65 14.20
C GLU A 171 9.05 44.28 13.13
N PHE A 172 8.42 45.41 13.46
CA PHE A 172 7.97 46.32 12.42
C PHE A 172 9.21 47.00 11.85
N LEU A 173 9.49 46.77 10.57
CA LEU A 173 10.46 47.58 9.82
C LEU A 173 9.91 49.01 9.82
N ASN A 174 10.50 49.89 10.63
CA ASN A 174 10.26 51.33 10.55
C ASN A 174 10.82 51.82 9.21
N GLY A 175 9.94 51.91 8.21
CA GLY A 175 10.13 52.70 7.00
C GLY A 175 9.47 54.06 7.16
#